data_AF-A0A3D0KMN5-F1
#
_entry.id   AF-A0A3D0KMN5-F1
#
_cell.length_a   1.000
_cell.length_b   1.000
_cell.length_c   1.000
_cell.angle_alpha   90.00
_cell.angle_beta   90.00
_cell.angle_gamma   90.00
#
_symmetry.space_group_name_H-M   'P 1'
#
loop_
_entity.id
_entity.type
_entity.pdbx_description
1 polymer ?
#
loop_
_entity_poly.entity_id
_entity_poly.type
_entity_poly.pdbx_seq_one_letter_code
_entity_poly.pdbx_strand_id
1 'polypeptide(L)' 'QQQQPQQAQQGAAQDGWKCECGAVNRGKFCSECGKPKPEAPKKRFCTNCGAELGDSTKFCPECGTKA' A
#
# COMPACT_ATOMS: atom_id res chain seq x y z
N GLN A 1 9.14 13.55 -40.32
CA GLN A 1 9.83 13.61 -39.03
C GLN A 1 8.80 13.47 -37.91
N GLN A 2 9.09 12.61 -36.95
CA GLN A 2 8.25 12.18 -35.82
C GLN A 2 8.28 13.19 -34.66
N GLN A 3 7.23 13.19 -33.82
CA GLN A 3 7.34 12.99 -32.36
C GLN A 3 5.95 12.87 -31.69
N GLN A 4 5.74 11.77 -30.98
CA GLN A 4 4.61 11.51 -30.07
C GLN A 4 4.96 12.01 -28.64
N PRO A 5 3.98 12.46 -27.83
CA PRO A 5 4.16 12.67 -26.40
C PRO A 5 3.97 11.35 -25.63
N GLN A 6 5.03 10.86 -24.98
CA GLN A 6 4.95 9.67 -24.14
C GLN A 6 4.55 10.03 -22.70
N GLN A 7 3.48 9.38 -22.27
CA GLN A 7 2.82 9.47 -20.98
C GLN A 7 3.76 9.09 -19.81
N ALA A 8 3.59 9.76 -18.67
CA ALA A 8 3.85 9.14 -17.36
C ALA A 8 2.78 9.63 -16.37
N GLN A 9 1.81 8.75 -16.17
CA GLN A 9 0.69 8.89 -15.27
C GLN A 9 1.10 8.87 -13.78
N GLN A 10 0.58 9.86 -13.06
CA GLN A 10 -0.16 9.73 -11.80
C GLN A 10 0.59 9.19 -10.56
N GLY A 11 0.79 10.09 -9.59
CA GLY A 11 1.07 9.76 -8.19
C GLY A 11 0.16 10.55 -7.27
N ALA A 12 -1.14 10.24 -7.26
CA ALA A 12 -2.04 10.71 -6.21
C ALA A 12 -1.64 10.04 -4.89
N ALA A 13 -0.77 10.70 -4.12
CA ALA A 13 -0.46 10.34 -2.74
C ALA A 13 -1.08 11.41 -1.83
N GLN A 14 -2.40 11.34 -1.68
CA GLN A 14 -3.18 12.24 -0.82
C GLN A 14 -3.19 11.79 0.66
N ASP A 15 -2.40 10.78 1.01
CA ASP A 15 -2.18 10.37 2.40
C ASP A 15 -0.67 10.35 2.67
N GLY A 16 -0.19 11.28 3.49
CA GLY A 16 1.21 11.38 3.87
C GLY A 16 1.56 10.27 4.87
N TRP A 17 2.68 9.58 4.66
CA TRP A 17 3.10 8.49 5.54
C TRP A 17 4.22 8.97 6.48
N LYS A 18 4.12 8.58 7.76
CA LYS A 18 5.21 8.77 8.73
C LYS A 18 6.22 7.65 8.57
N CYS A 19 7.46 8.02 8.26
CA CYS A 19 8.57 7.10 8.23
C CYS A 19 8.95 6.67 9.66
N GLU A 20 9.56 5.49 9.79
CA GLU A 20 10.14 5.02 11.05
C GLU A 20 11.16 5.99 11.66
N CYS A 21 11.81 6.84 10.84
CA CYS A 21 12.70 7.89 11.32
C CYS A 21 11.98 9.12 11.89
N GLY A 22 10.65 9.19 11.78
CA GLY A 22 9.82 10.28 12.26
C GLY A 22 9.39 11.30 11.20
N ALA A 23 10.02 11.30 10.03
CA ALA A 23 9.70 12.22 8.93
C ALA A 23 8.34 11.92 8.28
N VAL A 24 7.60 12.97 7.90
CA VAL A 24 6.33 12.84 7.16
C VAL A 24 6.59 13.03 5.68
N ASN A 25 6.28 12.00 4.89
CA ASN A 25 6.63 11.94 3.47
C ASN A 25 5.39 11.74 2.59
N ARG A 26 5.44 12.25 1.36
CA ARG A 26 4.37 12.10 0.35
C ARG A 26 4.81 11.31 -0.88
N GLY A 27 6.11 11.06 -1.02
CA GLY A 27 6.69 10.31 -2.13
C GLY A 27 6.73 8.80 -1.90
N LYS A 28 7.32 8.09 -2.87
CA LYS A 28 7.61 6.65 -2.77
C LYS A 28 8.75 6.33 -1.79
N PHE A 29 9.57 7.33 -1.44
CA PHE A 29 10.72 7.19 -0.55
C PHE A 29 10.72 8.30 0.50
N CYS A 30 11.38 8.06 1.63
CA CYS A 30 11.59 9.04 2.67
C CYS A 30 12.64 10.06 2.23
N SER A 31 12.33 11.35 2.37
CA SER A 31 13.24 12.44 2.05
C SER A 31 14.41 12.56 3.03
N GLU A 32 14.28 12.06 4.26
CA GLU A 32 15.34 12.11 5.28
C GLU A 32 16.28 10.90 5.25
N CYS A 33 15.73 9.67 5.16
CA CYS A 33 16.52 8.44 5.27
C CYS A 33 16.55 7.57 4.00
N GLY A 34 15.84 7.96 2.95
CA GLY A 34 15.80 7.24 1.66
C GLY A 34 15.00 5.94 1.66
N LYS A 35 14.45 5.49 2.80
CA LYS A 35 13.67 4.26 2.88
C LYS A 35 12.38 4.33 2.05
N PRO A 36 11.96 3.25 1.38
CA PRO A 36 10.71 3.23 0.63
C PRO A 36 9.50 3.40 1.56
N LYS A 37 8.41 3.90 1.00
CA LYS A 37 7.10 3.95 1.66
C LYS A 37 6.67 2.51 1.97
N PRO A 38 6.25 2.20 3.20
CA PRO A 38 5.64 0.90 3.49
C PRO A 38 4.42 0.70 2.58
N GLU A 39 4.33 -0.46 1.93
CA GLU A 39 3.12 -0.82 1.20
C GLU A 39 1.94 -0.73 2.17
N ALA A 40 0.92 0.04 1.79
CA ALA A 40 -0.30 0.11 2.59
C ALA A 40 -0.85 -1.32 2.72
N PRO A 41 -1.33 -1.72 3.91
CA PRO A 41 -1.92 -3.03 4.12
C PRO A 41 -3.00 -3.23 3.06
N LYS A 42 -2.76 -4.18 2.14
CA LYS A 42 -3.75 -4.52 1.11
C LYS A 42 -4.81 -5.30 1.85
N LYS A 43 -5.88 -4.64 2.25
CA LYS A 43 -7.06 -5.29 2.82
C LYS A 43 -7.43 -6.47 1.93
N ARG A 44 -7.37 -7.68 2.49
CA ARG A 44 -7.78 -8.90 1.80
C ARG A 44 -9.14 -9.29 2.35
N PHE A 45 -9.95 -9.95 1.55
CA PHE A 45 -11.25 -10.42 1.99
C PHE A 45 -11.28 -11.94 1.96
N CYS A 46 -11.89 -12.54 2.96
CA CYS A 46 -12.05 -13.99 3.01
C CYS A 46 -12.88 -14.45 1.82
N THR A 47 -12.35 -15.40 1.05
CA THR A 47 -13.01 -15.94 -0.14
C THR A 47 -14.24 -16.78 0.18
N ASN A 48 -14.39 -17.24 1.42
CA ASN A 48 -15.51 -18.06 1.86
C ASN A 48 -16.67 -17.24 2.43
N CYS A 49 -16.39 -16.29 3.34
CA CYS A 49 -17.44 -15.52 4.02
C CYS A 49 -17.43 -14.01 3.73
N GLY A 50 -16.40 -13.47 3.07
CA GLY A 50 -16.28 -12.06 2.73
C GLY A 50 -15.72 -11.15 3.84
N ALA A 51 -15.33 -11.69 5.00
CA ALA A 51 -14.77 -10.89 6.10
C ALA A 51 -13.43 -10.23 5.76
N GLU A 52 -13.15 -9.04 6.32
CA GLU A 52 -11.84 -8.38 6.20
C GLU A 52 -10.75 -9.19 6.92
N LEU A 53 -9.68 -9.50 6.17
CA LEU A 53 -8.49 -10.20 6.63
C LEU A 53 -7.33 -9.20 6.73
N GLY A 54 -6.70 -9.13 7.90
CA GLY A 54 -5.47 -8.35 8.09
C GLY A 54 -4.24 -9.04 7.49
N ASP A 55 -3.18 -8.30 7.20
CA ASP A 55 -1.95 -8.80 6.55
C ASP A 55 -1.25 -9.94 7.30
N SER A 56 -1.51 -10.10 8.60
CA SER A 56 -0.90 -11.14 9.45
C SER A 56 -1.84 -12.28 9.83
N THR A 57 -3.09 -12.31 9.35
CA THR A 57 -4.01 -13.38 9.73
C THR A 57 -3.80 -14.64 8.89
N LYS A 58 -3.65 -15.80 9.55
CA LYS A 58 -3.50 -17.11 8.87
C LYS A 58 -4.86 -17.77 8.58
N PHE A 59 -5.87 -17.43 9.37
CA PHE A 59 -7.23 -17.97 9.28
C PHE A 59 -8.23 -16.82 9.42
N CYS A 60 -9.38 -16.96 8.79
CA CYS A 60 -10.48 -16.02 8.92
C CYS A 60 -11.03 -16.06 10.35
N PRO A 61 -11.08 -14.93 11.08
CA PRO A 61 -11.63 -14.91 12.44
C PRO A 61 -13.14 -15.17 12.47
N GLU A 62 -13.85 -14.94 11.37
CA GLU A 62 -15.30 -15.12 11.29
C GLU A 62 -15.70 -16.57 10.98
N CYS A 63 -15.00 -17.25 10.06
CA CYS A 63 -15.41 -18.58 9.60
C CYS A 63 -14.33 -19.67 9.71
N GLY A 64 -13.11 -19.33 10.17
CA GLY A 64 -12.00 -20.29 10.30
C GLY A 64 -11.38 -20.77 8.98
N THR A 65 -11.91 -20.35 7.82
CA THR A 65 -11.31 -20.66 6.52
C THR A 65 -9.91 -20.04 6.45
N LYS A 66 -8.94 -20.77 5.90
CA LYS A 66 -7.58 -20.26 5.71
C LYS A 66 -7.61 -18.94 4.93
N ALA A 67 -6.93 -17.93 5.47
CA ALA A 67 -6.85 -16.59 4.93
C ALA A 67 -6.09 -16.52 3.60
#